data_AF-A0A0Q8IT47-F1
#
_entry.id   AF-A0A0Q8IT47-F1
#
_cell.length_a   1.000
_cell.length_b   1.000
_cell.length_c   1.000
_cell.angle_alpha   90.00
_cell.angle_beta   90.00
_cell.angle_gamma   90.00
#
_symmetry.space_group_name_H-M   'P 1'
#
loop_
_entity.id
_entity.type
_entity.pdbx_description
1 polymer ?
#
loop_
_entity_poly.entity_id
_entity_poly.type
_entity_poly.pdbx_seq_one_letter_code
_entity_poly.pdbx_strand_id
1 'polypeptide(L)'
;MNLSIDEARVDLGFTNPLIEHRPSVLIGRMALSVEDMRRLGGEAARELFVFGAKVPMPPDPRFGESWRNEFSVIEALPGEAAREHRLAQRGTIMFLAQGEADRYEMVDMLAPGDIRFLHRRPGWKASEASIPLGENGLYHFVRQFYVGETASAIEYFGAGSSIYVFLEARPDDRLSVQLFVQDMSEQTAEDHYRLEAMMAQFDRHRGDSEKVHKLIREGDRHFHAYVMDAANVQRETLEYLLKHVRSKREQGQVLKLLKARA
;
A
#
# COMPACT_ATOMS: atom_id res chain seq x y z
N MET A 1 -6.22 0.98 -20.13
CA MET A 1 -5.27 0.19 -20.94
C MET A 1 -4.31 -0.45 -19.96
N ASN A 2 -4.51 -1.73 -19.65
CA ASN A 2 -3.65 -2.48 -18.74
C ASN A 2 -2.44 -2.94 -19.53
N LEU A 3 -1.31 -2.27 -19.32
CA LEU A 3 -0.02 -2.79 -19.74
C LEU A 3 0.50 -3.62 -18.58
N SER A 4 0.22 -4.92 -18.64
CA SER A 4 1.05 -5.95 -18.00
C SER A 4 2.50 -5.63 -18.36
N ILE A 5 3.33 -5.31 -17.38
CA ILE A 5 4.77 -5.26 -17.60
C ILE A 5 5.19 -6.72 -17.69
N ASP A 6 5.21 -7.26 -18.91
CA ASP A 6 5.94 -8.49 -19.18
C ASP A 6 7.37 -8.29 -18.68
N GLU A 7 7.86 -9.19 -17.83
CA GLU A 7 9.26 -9.28 -17.37
C GLU A 7 10.24 -9.60 -18.51
N ALA A 8 9.89 -9.26 -19.76
CA ALA A 8 10.86 -9.07 -20.81
C ALA A 8 11.86 -8.03 -20.30
N ARG A 9 13.16 -8.32 -20.43
CA ARG A 9 14.24 -7.36 -20.19
C ARG A 9 13.94 -6.08 -20.97
N VAL A 10 13.29 -5.12 -20.32
CA VAL A 10 13.04 -3.82 -20.89
C VAL A 10 14.41 -3.17 -20.96
N ASP A 11 14.93 -2.95 -22.17
CA ASP A 11 16.08 -2.10 -22.35
C ASP A 11 15.64 -0.67 -22.03
N LEU A 12 15.96 -0.23 -20.81
CA LEU A 12 15.62 1.10 -20.32
C LEU A 12 16.58 2.17 -20.87
N GLY A 13 17.64 1.77 -21.59
CA GLY A 13 18.72 2.67 -22.00
C GLY A 13 19.65 3.09 -20.85
N PHE A 14 19.45 2.54 -19.64
CA PHE A 14 20.30 2.74 -18.46
C PHE A 14 20.29 1.51 -17.55
N THR A 15 21.30 1.41 -16.68
CA THR A 15 21.36 0.34 -15.66
C THR A 15 20.44 0.68 -14.49
N ASN A 16 19.73 -0.30 -13.95
CA ASN A 16 18.92 -0.10 -12.74
C ASN A 16 19.76 0.57 -11.63
N PRO A 17 19.20 1.57 -10.92
CA PRO A 17 19.94 2.26 -9.86
C PRO A 17 20.27 1.28 -8.73
N LEU A 18 21.40 1.51 -8.06
CA LEU A 18 21.68 0.88 -6.78
C LEU A 18 21.14 1.75 -5.66
N ILE A 19 20.34 1.15 -4.76
CA ILE A 19 19.80 1.83 -3.57
C ILE A 19 20.57 1.29 -2.37
N GLU A 20 21.30 2.16 -1.67
CA GLU A 20 22.27 1.80 -0.62
C GLU A 20 23.19 0.62 -1.02
N HIS A 21 23.75 0.68 -2.24
CA HIS A 21 24.60 -0.36 -2.84
C HIS A 21 23.91 -1.71 -3.09
N ARG A 22 22.58 -1.76 -3.07
CA ARG A 22 21.78 -2.96 -3.35
C ARG A 22 21.07 -2.89 -4.70
N PRO A 23 20.88 -4.04 -5.37
CA PRO A 23 20.05 -4.10 -6.57
C PRO A 23 18.65 -3.58 -6.27
N SER A 24 18.14 -2.71 -7.14
CA SER A 24 16.74 -2.28 -7.13
C SER A 24 15.94 -3.01 -8.19
N VAL A 25 14.64 -3.12 -7.94
CA VAL A 25 13.67 -3.67 -8.91
C VAL A 25 12.82 -2.55 -9.48
N LEU A 26 12.50 -2.65 -10.77
CA LEU A 26 11.56 -1.76 -11.41
C LEU A 26 10.15 -2.10 -10.91
N ILE A 27 9.49 -1.14 -10.28
CA ILE A 27 8.13 -1.28 -9.78
C ILE A 27 7.13 -0.83 -10.84
N GLY A 28 7.47 0.22 -11.59
CA GLY A 28 6.60 0.71 -12.64
C GLY A 28 7.22 1.83 -13.44
N ARG A 29 6.59 2.14 -14.58
CA ARG A 29 6.95 3.25 -15.46
C ARG A 29 5.73 4.10 -15.81
N MET A 30 5.96 5.39 -16.04
CA MET A 30 4.95 6.29 -16.57
C MET A 30 5.55 7.25 -17.59
N ALA A 31 4.84 7.43 -18.69
CA ALA A 31 5.11 8.51 -19.62
C ALA A 31 4.20 9.69 -19.29
N LEU A 32 4.78 10.87 -19.19
CA LEU A 32 4.12 12.16 -19.04
C LEU A 32 4.21 12.89 -20.37
N SER A 33 3.07 13.14 -21.01
CA SER A 33 3.02 13.90 -22.25
C SER A 33 3.37 15.37 -22.01
N VAL A 34 3.61 16.12 -23.09
CA VAL A 34 3.76 17.59 -23.00
C VAL A 34 2.51 18.23 -22.38
N GLU A 35 1.33 17.69 -22.64
CA GLU A 35 0.09 18.20 -22.05
C GLU A 35 0.03 17.96 -20.54
N ASP A 36 0.42 16.76 -20.08
CA ASP A 36 0.49 16.44 -18.66
C ASP A 36 1.49 17.37 -17.96
N MET A 37 2.66 17.57 -18.56
CA MET A 37 3.72 18.43 -18.01
C MET A 37 3.28 19.90 -17.94
N ARG A 38 2.56 20.40 -18.94
CA ARG A 38 1.99 21.76 -18.90
C ARG A 38 1.00 21.96 -17.76
N ARG A 39 0.22 20.93 -17.40
CA ARG A 39 -0.68 20.99 -16.23
C ARG A 39 0.09 21.08 -14.92
N LEU A 40 1.32 20.57 -14.88
CA LEU A 40 2.24 20.65 -13.75
C LEU A 40 3.06 21.95 -13.74
N GLY A 41 2.99 22.76 -14.79
CA GLY A 41 3.82 23.96 -14.97
C GLY A 41 5.18 23.71 -15.67
N GLY A 42 5.41 22.51 -16.21
CA GLY A 42 6.60 22.17 -16.98
C GLY A 42 6.39 22.21 -18.51
N GLU A 43 7.47 22.01 -19.26
CA GLU A 43 7.49 22.24 -20.72
C GLU A 43 7.75 20.99 -21.56
N ALA A 44 8.60 20.08 -21.07
CA ALA A 44 9.06 18.92 -21.83
C ALA A 44 8.42 17.60 -21.37
N ALA A 45 8.02 16.74 -22.32
CA ALA A 45 7.57 15.38 -22.05
C ALA A 45 8.67 14.53 -21.41
N ARG A 46 8.29 13.60 -20.53
CA ARG A 46 9.23 12.81 -19.71
C ARG A 46 8.74 11.39 -19.51
N GLU A 47 9.67 10.47 -19.26
CA GLU A 47 9.36 9.14 -18.73
C GLU A 47 9.95 9.00 -17.34
N LEU A 48 9.13 8.55 -16.37
CA LEU A 48 9.58 8.25 -15.02
C LEU A 48 9.55 6.75 -14.78
N PHE A 49 10.59 6.25 -14.15
CA PHE A 49 10.75 4.85 -13.76
C PHE A 49 10.91 4.79 -12.25
N VAL A 50 9.97 4.12 -11.58
CA VAL A 50 9.99 3.95 -10.13
C VAL A 50 10.68 2.65 -9.80
N PHE A 51 11.81 2.75 -9.11
CA PHE A 51 12.55 1.63 -8.56
C PHE A 51 12.41 1.59 -7.06
N GLY A 52 12.59 0.41 -6.48
CA GLY A 52 12.87 0.34 -5.06
C GLY A 52 13.68 -0.88 -4.66
N ALA A 53 14.06 -0.89 -3.39
CA ALA A 53 14.79 -1.96 -2.75
C ALA A 53 14.34 -2.17 -1.30
N LYS A 54 14.56 -3.38 -0.78
CA LYS A 54 14.55 -3.66 0.65
C LYS A 54 15.93 -3.40 1.22
N VAL A 55 16.00 -2.49 2.17
CA VAL A 55 17.20 -2.17 2.92
C VAL A 55 17.05 -2.76 4.33
N PRO A 56 17.91 -3.71 4.73
CA PRO A 56 17.86 -4.25 6.09
C PRO A 56 18.23 -3.15 7.07
N MET A 57 17.47 -3.09 8.15
CA MET A 57 17.77 -2.24 9.28
C MET A 57 18.64 -2.99 10.29
N PRO A 58 19.37 -2.28 11.15
CA PRO A 58 20.07 -2.91 12.27
C PRO A 58 19.10 -3.80 13.06
N PRO A 59 19.51 -5.04 13.43
CA PRO A 59 18.63 -5.97 14.13
C PRO A 59 18.19 -5.40 15.48
N ASP A 60 16.89 -5.40 15.75
CA ASP A 60 16.34 -5.06 17.08
C ASP A 60 16.24 -6.34 17.91
N PRO A 61 16.78 -6.38 19.14
CA PRO A 61 16.71 -7.57 20.01
C PRO A 61 15.29 -8.12 20.26
N ARG A 62 14.25 -7.29 20.08
CA ARG A 62 12.84 -7.64 20.30
C ARG A 62 12.13 -8.11 19.03
N PHE A 63 12.56 -7.63 17.87
CA PHE A 63 11.86 -7.85 16.59
C PHE A 63 12.68 -8.64 15.58
N GLY A 64 13.96 -8.91 15.88
CA GLY A 64 14.86 -9.65 15.00
C GLY A 64 15.30 -8.82 13.79
N GLU A 65 15.46 -9.52 12.66
CA GLU A 65 15.77 -8.89 11.38
C GLU A 65 14.57 -8.07 10.90
N SER A 66 14.83 -6.82 10.52
CA SER A 66 13.83 -5.92 9.96
C SER A 66 14.36 -5.27 8.70
N TRP A 67 13.45 -4.85 7.82
CA TRP A 67 13.78 -4.14 6.60
C TRP A 67 12.91 -2.90 6.46
N ARG A 68 13.44 -1.91 5.77
CA ARG A 68 12.68 -0.77 5.27
C ARG A 68 12.66 -0.79 3.75
N ASN A 69 11.62 -0.21 3.18
CA ASN A 69 11.56 0.03 1.75
C ASN A 69 12.27 1.34 1.45
N GLU A 70 13.04 1.37 0.36
CA GLU A 70 13.61 2.60 -0.19
C GLU A 70 13.31 2.68 -1.68
N PHE A 71 13.19 3.91 -2.18
CA PHE A 71 12.78 4.17 -3.55
C PHE A 71 13.73 5.13 -4.25
N SER A 72 13.87 4.92 -5.55
CA SER A 72 14.57 5.84 -6.45
C SER A 72 13.71 6.02 -7.69
N VAL A 73 13.55 7.26 -8.14
CA VAL A 73 12.81 7.56 -9.38
C VAL A 73 13.79 8.05 -10.41
N ILE A 74 13.89 7.34 -11.53
CA ILE A 74 14.68 7.77 -12.68
C ILE A 74 13.78 8.56 -13.60
N GLU A 75 14.21 9.77 -13.92
CA GLU A 75 13.58 10.67 -14.88
C GLU A 75 14.38 10.67 -16.18
N ALA A 76 13.75 10.28 -17.28
CA ALA A 76 14.31 10.32 -18.61
C ALA A 76 13.66 11.43 -19.44
N LEU A 77 14.49 12.33 -19.96
CA LEU A 77 14.10 13.34 -20.94
C LEU A 77 14.66 12.96 -22.32
N PRO A 78 13.91 13.22 -23.42
CA PRO A 78 14.41 12.95 -24.77
C PRO A 78 15.72 13.70 -25.05
N GLY A 79 16.79 12.95 -25.33
CA GLY A 79 18.09 13.52 -25.71
C GLY A 79 18.96 14.01 -24.54
N GLU A 80 18.53 13.82 -23.29
CA GLU A 80 19.33 14.14 -22.10
C GLU A 80 19.73 12.89 -21.32
N ALA A 81 20.74 13.04 -20.46
CA ALA A 81 21.08 12.01 -19.49
C ALA A 81 19.94 11.86 -18.46
N ALA A 82 19.63 10.61 -18.11
CA ALA A 82 18.63 10.32 -17.09
C ALA A 82 19.05 10.89 -15.72
N ARG A 83 18.07 11.43 -14.99
CA ARG A 83 18.25 12.06 -13.67
C ARG A 83 17.71 11.13 -12.60
N GLU A 84 18.49 10.91 -11.54
CA GLU A 84 18.08 10.07 -10.40
C GLU A 84 17.53 10.94 -9.25
N HIS A 85 16.32 10.63 -8.82
CA HIS A 85 15.67 11.18 -7.64
C HIS A 85 15.70 10.15 -6.51
N ARG A 86 16.67 10.25 -5.61
CA ARG A 86 16.75 9.37 -4.43
C ARG A 86 15.77 9.84 -3.36
N LEU A 87 14.87 8.95 -2.98
CA LEU A 87 13.79 9.29 -2.06
C LEU A 87 14.07 8.71 -0.68
N ALA A 88 14.05 9.58 0.32
CA ALA A 88 14.20 9.19 1.72
C ALA A 88 12.82 9.09 2.38
N GLN A 89 12.64 8.08 3.23
CA GLN A 89 11.41 7.94 4.02
C GLN A 89 11.27 9.10 5.03
N ARG A 90 10.06 9.61 5.15
CA ARG A 90 9.65 10.67 6.07
C ARG A 90 8.35 10.26 6.75
N GLY A 91 8.37 10.20 8.08
CA GLY A 91 7.27 9.60 8.82
C GLY A 91 7.08 8.13 8.44
N THR A 92 5.83 7.74 8.24
CA THR A 92 5.45 6.33 8.02
C THR A 92 5.36 5.97 6.55
N ILE A 93 4.57 6.72 5.77
CA ILE A 93 4.14 6.31 4.43
C ILE A 93 4.76 7.15 3.32
N MET A 94 5.45 8.24 3.65
CA MET A 94 5.87 9.26 2.71
C MET A 94 7.35 9.16 2.36
N PHE A 95 7.70 9.42 1.11
CA PHE A 95 9.05 9.40 0.58
C PHE A 95 9.28 10.60 -0.34
N LEU A 96 10.32 11.40 -0.09
CA LEU A 96 10.64 12.60 -0.86
C LEU A 96 12.13 12.75 -1.11
N ALA A 97 12.50 13.57 -2.10
CA ALA A 97 13.89 13.74 -2.50
C ALA A 97 14.76 14.24 -1.33
N GLN A 98 15.97 13.68 -1.22
CA GLN A 98 16.87 14.03 -0.13
C GLN A 98 17.17 15.55 -0.12
N GLY A 99 16.86 16.21 1.00
CA GLY A 99 17.09 17.65 1.19
C GLY A 99 15.88 18.54 0.94
N GLU A 100 14.76 18.00 0.46
CA GLU A 100 13.49 18.75 0.39
C GLU A 100 12.88 18.95 1.78
N ALA A 101 12.28 20.12 1.99
CA ALA A 101 11.65 20.52 3.24
C ALA A 101 10.29 19.85 3.42
N ASP A 102 9.96 19.53 4.67
CA ASP A 102 8.67 18.92 5.00
C ASP A 102 7.63 20.02 5.27
N ARG A 103 6.70 20.23 4.33
CA ARG A 103 5.60 21.21 4.43
C ARG A 103 4.32 20.54 3.98
N TYR A 104 3.20 20.89 4.61
CA TYR A 104 1.93 20.16 4.46
C TYR A 104 0.77 21.14 4.28
N GLU A 105 -0.10 20.90 3.29
CA GLU A 105 -1.39 21.58 3.16
C GLU A 105 -2.53 20.62 2.80
N MET A 106 -3.74 20.92 3.28
CA MET A 106 -4.96 20.18 2.92
C MET A 106 -5.57 20.75 1.65
N VAL A 107 -5.54 19.97 0.55
CA VAL A 107 -6.26 20.32 -0.67
C VAL A 107 -7.03 19.14 -1.25
N ASP A 108 -8.17 19.44 -1.88
CA ASP A 108 -8.93 18.45 -2.64
C ASP A 108 -8.29 18.23 -4.00
N MET A 109 -7.96 16.97 -4.27
CA MET A 109 -6.80 16.69 -5.11
C MET A 109 -7.09 15.70 -6.25
N LEU A 110 -8.33 15.24 -6.41
CA LEU A 110 -8.64 14.14 -7.31
C LEU A 110 -9.94 14.38 -8.07
N ALA A 111 -9.90 14.22 -9.40
CA ALA A 111 -11.10 13.84 -10.14
C ALA A 111 -11.37 12.34 -9.83
N PRO A 112 -12.57 11.96 -9.37
CA PRO A 112 -12.89 10.57 -9.02
C PRO A 112 -12.61 9.54 -10.12
N GLY A 113 -12.51 9.97 -11.39
CA GLY A 113 -12.28 9.12 -12.55
C GLY A 113 -10.84 8.60 -12.71
N ASP A 114 -9.85 9.24 -12.09
CA ASP A 114 -8.42 8.85 -12.17
C ASP A 114 -8.05 7.77 -11.15
N ILE A 115 -8.98 7.50 -10.23
CA ILE A 115 -8.84 6.54 -9.16
C ILE A 115 -9.53 5.22 -9.54
N ARG A 116 -9.08 4.61 -10.64
CA ARG A 116 -9.76 3.40 -11.17
C ARG A 116 -9.62 2.14 -10.31
N PHE A 117 -8.79 2.16 -9.26
CA PHE A 117 -8.44 0.96 -8.48
C PHE A 117 -8.55 1.13 -6.95
N LEU A 118 -9.10 2.24 -6.45
CA LEU A 118 -9.36 2.35 -5.00
C LEU A 118 -10.64 1.59 -4.63
N HIS A 119 -10.48 0.30 -4.33
CA HIS A 119 -11.52 -0.49 -3.67
C HIS A 119 -11.88 0.05 -2.28
N ARG A 120 -10.98 0.81 -1.64
CA ARG A 120 -11.18 1.56 -0.39
C ARG A 120 -10.61 2.97 -0.56
N ARG A 121 -11.14 3.98 0.14
CA ARG A 121 -10.54 5.33 0.16
C ARG A 121 -9.06 5.20 0.57
N PRO A 122 -8.15 6.01 -0.03
CA PRO A 122 -6.74 5.92 0.31
C PRO A 122 -6.59 6.32 1.78
N GLY A 123 -6.04 5.40 2.58
CA GLY A 123 -5.88 5.55 4.03
C GLY A 123 -5.08 6.79 4.39
N TRP A 124 -4.12 7.19 3.54
CA TRP A 124 -3.30 8.39 3.76
C TRP A 124 -4.11 9.70 3.80
N LYS A 125 -5.22 9.81 3.06
CA LYS A 125 -6.14 10.96 3.17
C LYS A 125 -6.87 10.99 4.52
N ALA A 126 -7.05 9.84 5.18
CA ALA A 126 -7.69 9.72 6.49
C ALA A 126 -6.70 9.74 7.67
N SER A 127 -5.46 9.27 7.48
CA SER A 127 -4.44 9.16 8.53
C SER A 127 -3.50 10.36 8.61
N GLU A 128 -3.15 10.98 7.47
CA GLU A 128 -2.15 12.07 7.43
C GLU A 128 -2.70 13.38 6.85
N ALA A 129 -3.89 13.34 6.24
CA ALA A 129 -4.73 14.51 5.90
C ALA A 129 -3.96 15.73 5.38
N SER A 130 -2.91 15.54 4.59
CA SER A 130 -2.18 16.66 4.02
C SER A 130 -1.36 16.19 2.84
N ILE A 131 -1.40 16.99 1.78
CA ILE A 131 -0.52 16.83 0.64
C ILE A 131 0.67 17.73 0.92
N PRO A 132 1.87 17.19 0.74
CA PRO A 132 3.07 17.98 0.89
C PRO A 132 3.05 19.17 -0.06
N LEU A 133 3.40 20.33 0.49
CA LEU A 133 3.60 21.55 -0.27
C LEU A 133 5.05 21.55 -0.72
N GLY A 134 5.25 21.62 -2.03
CA GLY A 134 6.57 21.90 -2.59
C GLY A 134 6.97 23.35 -2.33
N GLU A 135 8.16 23.73 -2.79
CA GLU A 135 8.61 25.12 -2.66
C GLU A 135 7.78 26.08 -3.52
N ASN A 136 7.16 25.58 -4.60
CA ASN A 136 6.53 26.40 -5.64
C ASN A 136 5.02 26.12 -5.78
N GLY A 137 4.48 25.11 -5.11
CA GLY A 137 3.06 24.81 -5.13
C GLY A 137 2.71 23.43 -4.58
N LEU A 138 1.52 22.98 -4.94
CA LEU A 138 1.00 21.68 -4.53
C LEU A 138 1.60 20.60 -5.43
N TYR A 139 2.02 19.49 -4.86
CA TYR A 139 2.30 18.32 -5.69
C TYR A 139 0.99 17.79 -6.29
N HIS A 140 1.06 17.39 -7.55
CA HIS A 140 -0.06 16.82 -8.30
C HIS A 140 0.05 15.30 -8.35
N PHE A 141 -1.07 14.62 -8.09
CA PHE A 141 -1.18 13.18 -8.31
C PHE A 141 -1.06 12.86 -9.81
N VAL A 142 -0.16 11.95 -10.17
CA VAL A 142 0.01 11.55 -11.58
C VAL A 142 -0.25 10.08 -11.83
N ARG A 143 0.04 9.20 -10.87
CA ARG A 143 -0.16 7.75 -11.06
C ARG A 143 -0.17 6.97 -9.76
N GLN A 144 -0.85 5.82 -9.79
CA GLN A 144 -0.77 4.76 -8.78
C GLN A 144 -0.17 3.50 -9.42
N PHE A 145 0.72 2.83 -8.69
CA PHE A 145 1.23 1.49 -9.01
C PHE A 145 0.79 0.49 -7.94
N TYR A 146 0.44 -0.73 -8.34
CA TYR A 146 0.17 -1.83 -7.41
C TYR A 146 1.33 -2.81 -7.43
N VAL A 147 1.93 -3.03 -6.26
CA VAL A 147 3.12 -3.88 -6.09
C VAL A 147 2.83 -5.36 -6.40
N GLY A 148 1.56 -5.76 -6.46
CA GLY A 148 1.17 -7.12 -6.85
C GLY A 148 1.06 -7.39 -8.36
N GLU A 149 1.49 -6.46 -9.23
CA GLU A 149 1.39 -6.63 -10.68
C GLU A 149 2.54 -7.43 -11.32
N THR A 150 3.69 -7.57 -10.65
CA THR A 150 4.84 -8.35 -11.16
C THR A 150 5.40 -9.29 -10.09
N ALA A 151 5.89 -10.46 -10.50
CA ALA A 151 6.47 -11.45 -9.58
C ALA A 151 7.69 -10.88 -8.85
N SER A 152 8.53 -10.15 -9.59
CA SER A 152 9.70 -9.43 -9.04
C SER A 152 9.32 -8.40 -7.97
N ALA A 153 8.24 -7.62 -8.16
CA ALA A 153 7.80 -6.65 -7.15
C ALA A 153 7.19 -7.34 -5.92
N ILE A 154 6.45 -8.44 -6.10
CA ILE A 154 5.91 -9.24 -4.99
C ILE A 154 7.02 -9.82 -4.12
N GLU A 155 8.06 -10.40 -4.73
CA GLU A 155 9.21 -10.96 -4.01
C GLU A 155 9.91 -9.87 -3.15
N TYR A 156 10.12 -8.69 -3.75
CA TYR A 156 10.86 -7.63 -3.10
C TYR A 156 10.06 -6.80 -2.11
N PHE A 157 8.74 -6.65 -2.25
CA PHE A 157 7.96 -5.74 -1.41
C PHE A 157 6.76 -6.39 -0.70
N GLY A 158 6.47 -7.66 -1.01
CA GLY A 158 5.25 -8.31 -0.59
C GLY A 158 4.06 -7.90 -1.46
N ALA A 159 3.06 -8.79 -1.55
CA ALA A 159 1.81 -8.46 -2.22
C ALA A 159 0.98 -7.50 -1.36
N GLY A 160 0.19 -6.63 -2.01
CA GLY A 160 -0.81 -5.83 -1.32
C GLY A 160 -0.43 -4.38 -1.07
N SER A 161 0.72 -3.86 -1.50
CA SER A 161 1.02 -2.41 -1.36
C SER A 161 0.67 -1.61 -2.62
N SER A 162 0.23 -0.37 -2.44
CA SER A 162 0.09 0.64 -3.50
C SER A 162 1.07 1.78 -3.31
N ILE A 163 1.65 2.25 -4.42
CA ILE A 163 2.53 3.41 -4.46
C ILE A 163 1.83 4.50 -5.25
N TYR A 164 1.62 5.66 -4.63
CA TYR A 164 1.05 6.85 -5.25
C TYR A 164 2.16 7.84 -5.56
N VAL A 165 2.20 8.34 -6.79
CA VAL A 165 3.25 9.23 -7.28
C VAL A 165 2.72 10.64 -7.44
N PHE A 166 3.48 11.57 -6.91
CA PHE A 166 3.19 12.99 -6.82
C PHE A 166 4.34 13.79 -7.41
N LEU A 167 4.02 14.79 -8.23
CA LEU A 167 5.00 15.61 -8.92
C LEU A 167 4.69 17.10 -8.78
N GLU A 168 5.75 17.89 -8.69
CA GLU A 168 5.71 19.35 -8.83
C GLU A 168 6.76 19.72 -9.89
N ALA A 169 6.40 20.55 -10.87
CA ALA A 169 7.41 21.15 -11.76
C ALA A 169 7.96 22.43 -11.12
N ARG A 170 9.28 22.52 -11.06
CA ARG A 170 10.00 23.70 -10.58
C ARG A 170 10.18 24.73 -11.70
N PRO A 171 10.44 26.00 -11.36
CA PRO A 171 10.64 27.07 -12.35
C PRO A 171 11.76 26.83 -13.37
N ASP A 172 12.74 25.99 -13.04
CA ASP A 172 13.83 25.58 -13.92
C ASP A 172 13.51 24.31 -14.73
N ASP A 173 12.23 23.96 -14.83
CA ASP A 173 11.71 22.74 -15.46
C ASP A 173 12.31 21.47 -14.82
N ARG A 174 12.75 21.50 -13.56
CA ARG A 174 13.07 20.26 -12.81
C ARG A 174 11.81 19.70 -12.16
N LEU A 175 11.75 18.37 -12.01
CA LEU A 175 10.68 17.75 -11.24
C LEU A 175 11.10 17.55 -9.77
N SER A 176 10.23 17.93 -8.84
CA SER A 176 10.22 17.41 -7.48
C SER A 176 9.36 16.15 -7.47
N VAL A 177 9.84 15.06 -6.87
CA VAL A 177 9.15 13.76 -6.87
C VAL A 177 8.86 13.31 -5.46
N GLN A 178 7.64 12.83 -5.26
CA GLN A 178 7.20 12.30 -3.98
C GLN A 178 6.34 11.06 -4.14
N LEU A 179 6.53 10.11 -3.23
CA LEU A 179 5.78 8.87 -3.19
C LEU A 179 5.06 8.71 -1.86
N PHE A 180 3.86 8.17 -1.91
CA PHE A 180 3.15 7.61 -0.76
C PHE A 180 3.00 6.11 -0.94
N VAL A 181 3.33 5.34 0.08
CA VAL A 181 3.17 3.88 0.10
C VAL A 181 2.06 3.54 1.07
N GLN A 182 1.06 2.81 0.59
CA GLN A 182 -0.03 2.35 1.43
C GLN A 182 -0.17 0.84 1.33
N ASP A 183 -0.25 0.20 2.49
CA ASP A 183 -0.69 -1.19 2.55
C ASP A 183 -2.19 -1.27 2.22
N MET A 184 -2.50 -2.05 1.19
CA MET A 184 -3.83 -2.38 0.68
C MET A 184 -4.20 -3.83 0.99
N SER A 185 -3.38 -4.55 1.76
CA SER A 185 -3.71 -5.87 2.26
C SER A 185 -5.07 -5.84 2.97
N GLU A 186 -5.80 -6.95 2.87
CA GLU A 186 -7.10 -7.04 3.55
C GLU A 186 -6.97 -7.05 5.07
N GLN A 187 -5.79 -7.40 5.59
CA GLN A 187 -5.39 -7.34 7.00
C GLN A 187 -3.95 -6.83 7.11
N THR A 188 -3.76 -5.74 7.87
CA THR A 188 -2.41 -5.27 8.24
C THR A 188 -1.73 -6.26 9.19
N ALA A 189 -0.42 -6.13 9.40
CA ALA A 189 0.29 -6.92 10.42
C ALA A 189 -0.30 -6.71 11.83
N GLU A 190 -0.75 -5.50 12.15
CA GLU A 190 -1.44 -5.21 13.41
C GLU A 190 -2.80 -5.91 13.50
N ASP A 191 -3.56 -5.94 12.41
CA ASP A 191 -4.82 -6.68 12.34
C ASP A 191 -4.58 -8.18 12.51
N HIS A 192 -3.47 -8.71 11.97
CA HIS A 192 -3.07 -10.09 12.15
C HIS A 192 -2.75 -10.41 13.61
N TYR A 193 -1.93 -9.60 14.29
CA TYR A 193 -1.62 -9.80 15.71
C TYR A 193 -2.86 -9.66 16.60
N ARG A 194 -3.75 -8.72 16.28
CA ARG A 194 -5.03 -8.59 16.96
C ARG A 194 -5.89 -9.83 16.76
N LEU A 195 -5.96 -10.35 15.53
CA LEU A 195 -6.69 -11.57 15.21
C LEU A 195 -6.13 -12.76 16.00
N GLU A 196 -4.81 -12.97 16.02
CA GLU A 196 -4.16 -14.03 16.79
C GLU A 196 -4.49 -13.92 18.30
N ALA A 197 -4.42 -12.72 18.86
CA ALA A 197 -4.79 -12.48 20.24
C ALA A 197 -6.25 -12.81 20.52
N MET A 198 -7.17 -12.45 19.61
CA MET A 198 -8.58 -12.79 19.71
C MET A 198 -8.83 -14.30 19.58
N MET A 199 -8.12 -14.98 18.68
CA MET A 199 -8.17 -16.45 18.52
C MET A 199 -7.72 -17.15 19.81
N ALA A 200 -6.60 -16.72 20.39
CA ALA A 200 -6.09 -17.26 21.64
C ALA A 200 -7.06 -17.02 22.82
N GLN A 201 -7.69 -15.85 22.89
CA GLN A 201 -8.72 -15.58 23.89
C GLN A 201 -9.97 -16.42 23.70
N PHE A 202 -10.40 -16.61 22.45
CA PHE A 202 -11.53 -17.48 22.13
C PHE A 202 -11.27 -18.90 22.59
N ASP A 203 -10.10 -19.46 22.29
CA ASP A 203 -9.73 -20.83 22.69
C ASP A 203 -9.66 -21.00 24.21
N ARG A 204 -9.16 -19.99 24.91
CA ARG A 204 -9.10 -19.99 26.38
C ARG A 204 -10.48 -19.90 27.03
N HIS A 205 -11.44 -19.26 26.37
CA HIS A 205 -12.74 -18.90 26.94
C HIS A 205 -13.93 -19.53 26.22
N ARG A 206 -13.74 -20.65 25.49
CA ARG A 206 -14.82 -21.31 24.72
C ARG A 206 -16.08 -21.65 25.51
N GLY A 207 -15.96 -21.83 26.83
CA GLY A 207 -17.09 -22.11 27.74
C GLY A 207 -17.72 -20.88 28.39
N ASP A 208 -17.20 -19.68 28.14
CA ASP A 208 -17.67 -18.41 28.72
C ASP A 208 -18.38 -17.59 27.64
N SER A 209 -19.70 -17.73 27.59
CA SER A 209 -20.54 -17.16 26.52
C SER A 209 -20.46 -15.64 26.46
N GLU A 210 -20.32 -14.94 27.59
CA GLU A 210 -20.19 -13.48 27.62
C GLU A 210 -18.91 -13.02 26.93
N LYS A 211 -17.77 -13.66 27.22
CA LYS A 211 -16.49 -13.32 26.59
C LYS A 211 -16.48 -13.67 25.11
N VAL A 212 -17.02 -14.84 24.75
CA VAL A 212 -17.12 -15.25 23.34
C VAL A 212 -18.02 -14.30 22.55
N HIS A 213 -19.16 -13.88 23.10
CA HIS A 213 -20.05 -12.91 22.46
C HIS A 213 -19.40 -11.54 22.30
N LYS A 214 -18.58 -11.10 23.27
CA LYS A 214 -17.78 -9.88 23.14
C LYS A 214 -16.80 -9.99 21.97
N LEU A 215 -16.03 -11.07 21.89
CA LEU A 215 -15.08 -11.30 20.80
C LEU A 215 -15.77 -11.35 19.43
N ILE A 216 -16.96 -11.97 19.32
CA ILE A 216 -17.72 -12.00 18.06
C ILE A 216 -18.17 -10.60 17.63
N ARG A 217 -18.59 -9.73 18.56
CA ARG A 217 -18.98 -8.35 18.24
C ARG A 217 -17.81 -7.50 17.77
N GLU A 218 -16.66 -7.68 18.40
CA GLU A 218 -15.44 -6.90 18.13
C GLU A 218 -14.65 -7.44 16.93
N GLY A 219 -14.87 -8.71 16.58
CA GLY A 219 -14.15 -9.42 15.53
C GLY A 219 -14.62 -9.05 14.13
N ASP A 220 -13.70 -9.23 13.19
CA ASP A 220 -13.97 -9.07 11.77
C ASP A 220 -14.31 -10.43 11.11
N ARG A 221 -14.44 -10.41 9.78
CA ARG A 221 -14.73 -11.62 8.99
C ARG A 221 -13.70 -12.74 9.17
N HIS A 222 -12.44 -12.41 9.45
CA HIS A 222 -11.37 -13.40 9.61
C HIS A 222 -11.51 -14.10 10.97
N PHE A 223 -11.81 -13.34 12.02
CA PHE A 223 -12.15 -13.93 13.32
C PHE A 223 -13.45 -14.76 13.23
N HIS A 224 -14.47 -14.27 12.52
CA HIS A 224 -15.72 -15.01 12.31
C HIS A 224 -15.49 -16.33 11.57
N ALA A 225 -14.61 -16.34 10.56
CA ALA A 225 -14.18 -17.56 9.88
C ALA A 225 -13.50 -18.55 10.84
N TYR A 226 -12.59 -18.07 11.69
CA TYR A 226 -11.95 -18.90 12.70
C TYR A 226 -12.97 -19.58 13.63
N VAL A 227 -13.96 -18.84 14.13
CA VAL A 227 -15.02 -19.39 15.00
C VAL A 227 -15.84 -20.47 14.28
N MET A 228 -16.10 -20.31 12.98
CA MET A 228 -16.82 -21.32 12.18
C MET A 228 -16.01 -22.61 12.02
N ASP A 229 -14.70 -22.50 11.88
CA ASP A 229 -13.78 -23.64 11.68
C ASP A 229 -13.36 -24.31 13.00
N ALA A 230 -13.60 -23.65 14.15
CA ALA A 230 -13.24 -24.18 15.45
C ALA A 230 -13.96 -25.52 15.77
N ALA A 231 -13.17 -26.51 16.17
CA ALA A 231 -13.69 -27.79 16.63
C ALA A 231 -14.61 -27.59 17.85
N ASN A 232 -15.76 -28.28 17.85
CA ASN A 232 -16.73 -28.29 18.95
C ASN A 232 -17.29 -26.92 19.36
N VAL A 233 -17.41 -25.97 18.42
CA VAL A 233 -18.08 -24.70 18.71
C VAL A 233 -19.52 -24.91 19.21
N GLN A 234 -19.95 -24.17 20.24
CA GLN A 234 -21.29 -24.37 20.79
C GLN A 234 -22.36 -23.82 19.84
N ARG A 235 -23.55 -24.42 19.88
CA ARG A 235 -24.69 -23.97 19.06
C ARG A 235 -25.06 -22.51 19.35
N GLU A 236 -25.09 -22.13 20.64
CA GLU A 236 -25.36 -20.75 21.08
C GLU A 236 -24.36 -19.76 20.45
N THR A 237 -23.08 -20.11 20.43
CA THR A 237 -22.03 -19.30 19.78
C THR A 237 -22.30 -19.10 18.28
N LEU A 238 -22.73 -20.14 17.56
CA LEU A 238 -23.09 -20.04 16.15
C LEU A 238 -24.34 -19.20 15.92
N GLU A 239 -25.36 -19.31 16.79
CA GLU A 239 -26.56 -18.49 16.73
C GLU A 239 -26.25 -17.01 16.98
N TYR A 240 -25.31 -16.72 17.89
CA TYR A 240 -24.83 -15.36 18.13
C TYR A 240 -23.99 -14.82 16.97
N LEU A 241 -23.13 -15.67 16.39
CA LEU A 241 -22.31 -15.34 15.21
C LEU A 241 -23.19 -14.99 14.01
N LEU A 242 -24.28 -15.72 13.79
CA LEU A 242 -25.23 -15.48 12.70
C LEU A 242 -25.80 -14.04 12.70
N LYS A 243 -25.93 -13.43 13.88
CA LYS A 243 -26.42 -12.05 14.04
C LYS A 243 -25.39 -10.98 13.66
N HIS A 244 -24.10 -11.34 13.58
CA HIS A 244 -22.99 -10.40 13.44
C HIS A 244 -22.18 -10.57 12.14
N VAL A 245 -22.34 -11.69 11.44
CA VAL A 245 -21.78 -11.86 10.08
C VAL A 245 -22.43 -10.90 9.08
N ARG A 246 -21.63 -10.35 8.16
CA ARG A 246 -22.05 -9.23 7.30
C ARG A 246 -22.44 -9.65 5.89
N SER A 247 -22.03 -10.83 5.43
CA SER A 247 -22.34 -11.31 4.07
C SER A 247 -23.32 -12.47 4.03
N LYS A 248 -24.09 -12.56 2.93
CA LYS A 248 -24.99 -13.70 2.67
C LYS A 248 -24.23 -15.04 2.60
N ARG A 249 -22.98 -15.01 2.16
CA ARG A 249 -22.11 -16.21 2.08
C ARG A 249 -21.79 -16.73 3.48
N GLU A 250 -21.35 -15.87 4.37
CA GLU A 250 -21.05 -16.22 5.77
C GLU A 250 -22.31 -16.69 6.50
N GLN A 251 -23.43 -15.98 6.33
CA GLN A 251 -24.73 -16.41 6.88
C GLN A 251 -25.10 -17.83 6.43
N GLY A 252 -24.92 -18.14 5.14
CA GLY A 252 -25.15 -19.48 4.60
C GLY A 252 -24.25 -20.55 5.22
N GLN A 253 -22.97 -20.24 5.48
CA GLN A 253 -22.03 -21.15 6.14
C GLN A 253 -22.42 -21.41 7.60
N VAL A 254 -22.73 -20.36 8.37
CA VAL A 254 -23.19 -20.50 9.76
C VAL A 254 -24.47 -21.33 9.84
N LEU A 255 -25.44 -21.07 8.96
CA LEU A 255 -26.69 -21.85 8.89
C LEU A 255 -26.44 -23.32 8.56
N LYS A 256 -25.47 -23.63 7.69
CA LYS A 256 -25.08 -25.01 7.38
C LYS A 256 -24.49 -25.72 8.60
N LEU A 257 -23.63 -25.04 9.36
CA LEU A 257 -23.05 -25.56 10.60
C LEU A 257 -24.12 -25.77 11.69
N LEU A 258 -25.06 -24.85 11.84
CA LEU A 258 -26.19 -24.98 12.77
C LEU A 258 -27.07 -26.19 12.45
N LYS A 259 -27.29 -26.48 11.16
CA LYS A 259 -28.05 -27.66 10.72
C LYS A 259 -27.30 -28.97 10.94
N ALA A 260 -25.98 -28.97 10.75
CA ALA A 260 -25.15 -30.16 10.97
C ALA A 260 -25.01 -30.53 12.45
N ARG A 261 -25.39 -29.63 13.36
CA ARG A 261 -25.31 -29.80 14.82
C ARG A 261 -26.70 -29.78 15.48
N ALA A 262 -27.76 -29.97 14.70
CA ALA A 262 -29.13 -30.20 15.16
C ALA A 262 -29.36 -31.71 15.35
#